data_AF-A0A7S1Y084-F1
#
_entry.id   AF-A0A7S1Y084-F1
#
_cell.length_a   1.000
_cell.length_b   1.000
_cell.length_c   1.000
_cell.angle_alpha   90.00
_cell.angle_beta   90.00
_cell.angle_gamma   90.00
#
_symmetry.space_group_name_H-M   'P 1'
#
loop_
_entity.id
_entity.type
_entity.pdbx_description
1 polymer ?
#
loop_
_entity_poly.entity_id
_entity_poly.type
_entity_poly.pdbx_seq_one_letter_code
_entity_poly.pdbx_strand_id
1 'polypeptide(L)'
;FFRTQRRRFCVFASCWHAPNRSALAKPESKPKPKPKAKAKAPPIKTGYDLEVAFRDAQGDAAALARLVRRLKPTAVPKILRASAEPDVIFGVINALPQAFLGKGDAKLARAAELLLAIVGANAYGMAKLLAAEDVRAETEASVAALAEALDAAAFDGSVALAAQLADLQLW
;
A
#
# COMPACT_ATOMS: atom_id res chain seq x y z
N PHE A 1 46.03 49.80 -36.41
CA PHE A 1 45.34 50.63 -37.43
C PHE A 1 44.00 51.12 -36.86
N PHE A 2 43.87 52.44 -36.71
CA PHE A 2 42.73 53.35 -36.59
C PHE A 2 41.25 52.90 -36.32
N ARG A 3 40.63 53.72 -35.44
CA ARG A 3 39.29 54.37 -35.46
C ARG A 3 38.02 53.53 -35.33
N THR A 4 37.23 53.69 -34.25
CA THR A 4 36.08 54.63 -34.08
C THR A 4 35.09 54.67 -35.25
N GLN A 5 33.79 54.42 -34.97
CA GLN A 5 32.67 55.30 -35.34
C GLN A 5 31.33 54.79 -34.76
N ARG A 6 30.50 55.76 -34.37
CA ARG A 6 29.16 55.65 -33.79
C ARG A 6 28.11 55.45 -34.87
N ARG A 7 26.91 54.96 -34.49
CA ARG A 7 25.57 55.41 -34.93
C ARG A 7 24.53 54.63 -34.11
N ARG A 8 23.94 55.21 -33.07
CA ARG A 8 22.69 56.01 -33.08
C ARG A 8 21.58 55.39 -33.92
N PHE A 9 20.62 54.74 -33.26
CA PHE A 9 19.20 54.90 -33.59
C PHE A 9 18.40 55.02 -32.29
N CYS A 10 18.03 56.26 -31.98
CA CYS A 10 16.86 56.57 -31.18
C CYS A 10 15.71 56.78 -32.17
N VAL A 11 14.59 56.09 -31.96
CA VAL A 11 13.27 56.48 -32.48
C VAL A 11 12.40 56.52 -31.23
N PHE A 12 12.22 57.71 -30.63
CA PHE A 12 11.03 58.54 -30.79
C PHE A 12 9.74 57.71 -30.63
N ALA A 13 9.21 57.66 -29.42
CA ALA A 13 8.21 58.61 -28.90
C ALA A 13 6.79 58.22 -29.28
N SER A 14 5.98 57.94 -28.26
CA SER A 14 4.72 58.65 -28.04
C SER A 14 4.24 58.41 -26.62
N CYS A 15 4.08 59.53 -25.92
CA CYS A 15 3.54 59.69 -24.58
C CYS A 15 2.06 59.26 -24.51
N TRP A 16 1.54 59.06 -23.30
CA TRP A 16 0.37 59.79 -22.80
C TRP A 16 0.24 59.59 -21.27
N HIS A 17 -0.30 60.61 -20.62
CA HIS A 17 -0.24 60.92 -19.19
C HIS A 17 -1.11 60.03 -18.27
N ALA A 18 -0.59 59.80 -17.04
CA ALA A 18 -1.18 59.92 -15.68
C ALA A 18 -2.65 59.48 -15.40
N PRO A 19 -3.02 58.92 -14.21
CA PRO A 19 -2.58 59.42 -12.89
C PRO A 19 -2.40 58.40 -11.75
N ASN A 20 -1.80 58.92 -10.66
CA ASN A 20 -1.85 58.40 -9.29
C ASN A 20 -3.25 57.95 -8.85
N ARG A 21 -3.37 56.74 -8.30
CA ARG A 21 -4.22 56.32 -7.15
C ARG A 21 -4.55 54.84 -7.26
N SER A 22 -3.95 54.02 -6.41
CA SER A 22 -4.67 53.29 -5.36
C SER A 22 -3.72 52.34 -4.65
N ALA A 23 -3.79 52.39 -3.32
CA ALA A 23 -3.22 51.41 -2.43
C ALA A 23 -3.68 50.00 -2.85
N LEU A 24 -2.77 49.19 -3.39
CA LEU A 24 -2.99 47.75 -3.50
C LEU A 24 -2.34 47.11 -2.28
N ALA A 25 -3.22 46.79 -1.34
CA ALA A 25 -2.96 46.01 -0.15
C ALA A 25 -2.02 44.84 -0.46
N LYS A 26 -1.11 44.56 0.49
CA LYS A 26 -0.38 43.29 0.56
C LYS A 26 -1.38 42.16 0.27
N PRO A 27 -1.10 41.24 -0.67
CA PRO A 27 -1.99 40.12 -0.90
C PRO A 27 -2.12 39.36 0.43
N GLU A 28 -3.31 39.41 1.01
CA GLU A 28 -3.67 38.62 2.17
C GLU A 28 -3.29 37.17 1.86
N SER A 29 -2.43 36.61 2.71
CA SER A 29 -2.07 35.21 2.65
C SER A 29 -3.35 34.39 2.73
N LYS A 30 -3.82 33.89 1.58
CA LYS A 30 -4.94 32.95 1.52
C LYS A 30 -4.66 31.86 2.56
N PRO A 31 -5.57 31.60 3.50
CA PRO A 31 -5.36 30.57 4.49
C PRO A 31 -5.15 29.25 3.75
N LYS A 32 -3.94 28.68 3.85
CA LYS A 32 -3.67 27.32 3.37
C LYS A 32 -4.71 26.42 4.03
N PRO A 33 -5.54 25.68 3.26
CA PRO A 33 -6.50 24.77 3.86
C PRO A 33 -5.71 23.78 4.72
N LYS A 34 -6.01 23.76 6.02
CA LYS A 34 -5.47 22.73 6.93
C LYS A 34 -5.74 21.37 6.28
N PRO A 35 -4.75 20.48 6.15
CA PRO A 35 -4.98 19.16 5.56
C PRO A 35 -6.08 18.48 6.36
N LYS A 36 -7.23 18.22 5.71
CA LYS A 36 -8.33 17.49 6.33
C LYS A 36 -7.75 16.18 6.83
N ALA A 37 -7.86 15.92 8.13
CA ALA A 37 -7.40 14.69 8.73
C ALA A 37 -8.00 13.52 7.92
N LYS A 38 -7.14 12.70 7.32
CA LYS A 38 -7.60 11.53 6.56
C LYS A 38 -8.46 10.70 7.51
N ALA A 39 -9.74 10.54 7.17
CA ALA A 39 -10.65 9.72 7.97
C ALA A 39 -10.03 8.33 8.15
N LYS A 40 -10.03 7.82 9.38
CA LYS A 40 -9.53 6.47 9.66
C LYS A 40 -10.36 5.48 8.86
N ALA A 41 -9.72 4.58 8.13
CA ALA A 41 -10.41 3.58 7.33
C ALA A 41 -11.33 2.69 8.20
N PRO A 42 -12.52 2.32 7.71
CA PRO A 42 -13.55 1.63 8.49
C PRO A 42 -13.13 0.20 8.88
N PRO A 43 -13.39 -0.27 10.11
CA PRO A 43 -12.93 -1.58 10.58
C PRO A 43 -13.49 -2.73 9.74
N ILE A 44 -12.65 -3.73 9.46
CA ILE A 44 -13.03 -4.93 8.70
C ILE A 44 -13.63 -5.92 9.67
N LYS A 45 -14.92 -6.24 9.52
CA LYS A 45 -15.64 -7.15 10.42
C LYS A 45 -16.16 -8.39 9.70
N THR A 46 -16.40 -8.27 8.40
CA THR A 46 -17.01 -9.30 7.56
C THR A 46 -16.16 -9.54 6.31
N GLY A 47 -16.38 -10.67 5.63
CA GLY A 47 -15.75 -10.96 4.34
C GLY A 47 -16.08 -9.89 3.30
N TYR A 48 -17.32 -9.41 3.26
CA TYR A 48 -17.73 -8.31 2.37
C TYR A 48 -16.91 -7.02 2.61
N ASP A 49 -16.68 -6.63 3.87
CA ASP A 49 -15.85 -5.46 4.17
C ASP A 49 -14.41 -5.61 3.66
N LEU A 50 -13.89 -6.85 3.69
CA LEU A 50 -12.55 -7.17 3.19
C LEU A 50 -12.52 -7.06 1.66
N GLU A 51 -13.52 -7.58 0.95
CA GLU A 51 -13.63 -7.51 -0.50
C GLU A 51 -13.72 -6.07 -1.01
N VAL A 52 -14.59 -5.26 -0.39
CA VAL A 52 -14.71 -3.83 -0.73
C VAL A 52 -13.38 -3.12 -0.53
N ALA A 53 -12.76 -3.30 0.63
CA ALA A 53 -11.50 -2.64 0.95
C ALA A 53 -10.32 -3.15 0.08
N PHE A 54 -10.39 -4.42 -0.38
CA PHE A 54 -9.43 -4.98 -1.32
C PHE A 54 -9.58 -4.35 -2.71
N ARG A 55 -10.80 -4.26 -3.24
CA ARG A 55 -11.08 -3.60 -4.52
C ARG A 55 -10.69 -2.13 -4.52
N ASP A 56 -10.93 -1.42 -3.42
CA ASP A 56 -10.50 -0.03 -3.24
C ASP A 56 -8.97 0.14 -3.23
N ALA A 57 -8.25 -0.90 -2.80
CA ALA A 57 -6.79 -0.93 -2.74
C ALA A 57 -6.16 -1.58 -3.99
N GLN A 58 -6.96 -2.17 -4.87
CA GLN A 58 -6.50 -2.91 -6.04
C GLN A 58 -5.74 -1.96 -6.97
N GLY A 59 -4.49 -2.31 -7.31
CA GLY A 59 -3.59 -1.47 -8.09
C GLY A 59 -2.69 -0.52 -7.28
N ASP A 60 -2.87 -0.39 -5.96
CA ASP A 60 -1.94 0.30 -5.06
C ASP A 60 -1.36 -0.67 -4.01
N ALA A 61 -0.14 -1.13 -4.29
CA ALA A 61 0.65 -1.97 -3.39
C ALA A 61 0.75 -1.41 -1.96
N ALA A 62 0.87 -0.08 -1.81
CA ALA A 62 0.97 0.54 -0.50
C ALA A 62 -0.39 0.57 0.23
N ALA A 63 -1.50 0.69 -0.50
CA ALA A 63 -2.85 0.59 0.05
C ALA A 63 -3.15 -0.83 0.50
N LEU A 64 -2.80 -1.84 -0.30
CA LEU A 64 -2.93 -3.26 0.07
C LEU A 64 -2.09 -3.58 1.30
N ALA A 65 -0.84 -3.15 1.35
CA ALA A 65 0.01 -3.32 2.53
C ALA A 65 -0.60 -2.68 3.80
N ARG A 66 -1.33 -1.57 3.67
CA ARG A 66 -2.06 -0.96 4.80
C ARG A 66 -3.30 -1.76 5.17
N LEU A 67 -4.02 -2.31 4.19
CA LEU A 67 -5.17 -3.17 4.40
C LEU A 67 -4.77 -4.39 5.24
N VAL A 68 -3.74 -5.12 4.79
CA VAL A 68 -3.27 -6.35 5.46
C VAL A 68 -2.81 -6.07 6.89
N ARG A 69 -2.11 -4.95 7.15
CA ARG A 69 -1.70 -4.57 8.51
C ARG A 69 -2.85 -4.32 9.49
N ARG A 70 -4.05 -4.03 8.97
CA ARG A 70 -5.25 -3.80 9.80
C ARG A 70 -5.93 -5.10 10.19
N LEU A 71 -5.66 -6.19 9.48
CA LEU A 71 -6.16 -7.52 9.83
C LEU A 71 -5.49 -8.05 11.10
N LYS A 72 -6.29 -8.68 11.94
CA LYS A 72 -5.83 -9.40 13.13
C LYS A 72 -5.93 -10.89 12.85
N PRO A 73 -4.89 -11.71 13.11
CA PRO A 73 -4.93 -13.16 12.90
C PRO A 73 -6.18 -13.80 13.51
N THR A 74 -6.54 -13.41 14.74
CA THR A 74 -7.73 -13.93 15.45
C THR A 74 -9.07 -13.59 14.82
N ALA A 75 -9.14 -12.53 14.01
CA ALA A 75 -10.37 -12.12 13.32
C ALA A 75 -10.51 -12.78 11.94
N VAL A 76 -9.41 -13.22 11.32
CA VAL A 76 -9.39 -13.76 9.95
C VAL A 76 -10.33 -14.95 9.79
N PRO A 77 -10.32 -16.00 10.65
CA PRO A 77 -11.22 -17.14 10.49
C PRO A 77 -12.70 -16.74 10.56
N LYS A 78 -13.02 -15.69 11.33
CA LYS A 78 -14.40 -15.16 11.42
C LYS A 78 -14.78 -14.34 10.19
N ILE A 79 -13.86 -13.52 9.69
CA ILE A 79 -14.05 -12.70 8.48
C ILE A 79 -14.27 -13.61 7.26
N LEU A 80 -13.47 -14.67 7.13
CA LEU A 80 -13.50 -15.63 6.03
C LEU A 80 -14.46 -16.82 6.26
N ARG A 81 -15.34 -16.76 7.27
CA ARG A 81 -16.22 -17.88 7.64
C ARG A 81 -17.31 -18.18 6.59
N ALA A 82 -17.89 -17.14 6.01
CA ALA A 82 -19.10 -17.27 5.18
C ALA A 82 -18.76 -17.55 3.72
N SER A 83 -17.88 -16.74 3.14
CA SER A 83 -17.21 -16.93 1.86
C SER A 83 -16.32 -15.71 1.65
N ALA A 84 -15.29 -15.84 0.82
CA ALA A 84 -14.58 -14.71 0.25
C ALA A 84 -14.16 -15.08 -1.16
N GLU A 85 -14.14 -14.09 -2.05
CA GLU A 85 -13.69 -14.26 -3.43
C GLU A 85 -12.24 -14.80 -3.47
N PRO A 86 -11.93 -15.84 -4.28
CA PRO A 86 -10.58 -16.42 -4.34
C PRO A 86 -9.49 -15.37 -4.62
N ASP A 87 -9.76 -14.45 -5.55
CA ASP A 87 -8.84 -13.36 -5.91
C ASP A 87 -8.50 -12.45 -4.72
N VAL A 88 -9.47 -12.22 -3.83
CA VAL A 88 -9.26 -11.43 -2.61
C VAL A 88 -8.40 -12.20 -1.62
N ILE A 89 -8.62 -13.51 -1.47
CA ILE A 89 -7.81 -14.36 -0.59
C ILE A 89 -6.35 -14.38 -1.07
N PHE A 90 -6.11 -14.71 -2.34
CA PHE A 90 -4.76 -14.78 -2.89
C PHE A 90 -4.09 -13.41 -2.95
N GLY A 91 -4.82 -12.37 -3.32
CA GLY A 91 -4.29 -11.00 -3.31
C GLY A 91 -3.89 -10.53 -1.91
N VAL A 92 -4.63 -10.91 -0.86
CA VAL A 92 -4.25 -10.63 0.53
C VAL A 92 -2.99 -11.41 0.93
N ILE A 93 -2.87 -12.68 0.52
CA ILE A 93 -1.67 -13.49 0.77
C ILE A 93 -0.45 -12.89 0.08
N ASN A 94 -0.54 -12.55 -1.21
CA ASN A 94 0.55 -11.99 -2.00
C ASN A 94 0.97 -10.59 -1.49
N ALA A 95 0.08 -9.88 -0.79
CA ALA A 95 0.38 -8.60 -0.16
C ALA A 95 1.07 -8.73 1.22
N LEU A 96 1.12 -9.92 1.85
CA LEU A 96 1.75 -10.12 3.15
C LEU A 96 3.25 -9.76 3.16
N PRO A 97 4.08 -10.21 2.20
CA PRO A 97 5.49 -9.86 2.17
C PRO A 97 5.68 -8.34 2.10
N GLN A 98 4.98 -7.66 1.20
CA GLN A 98 5.06 -6.20 1.06
C GLN A 98 4.57 -5.45 2.32
N ALA A 99 3.62 -6.05 3.06
CA ALA A 99 3.10 -5.47 4.27
C ALA A 99 4.11 -5.52 5.43
N PHE A 100 4.98 -6.53 5.51
CA PHE A 100 5.75 -6.80 6.73
C PHE A 100 7.27 -6.98 6.55
N LEU A 101 7.77 -7.24 5.34
CA LEU A 101 9.21 -7.32 5.06
C LEU A 101 9.93 -6.01 5.43
N GLY A 102 11.08 -6.14 6.09
CA GLY A 102 11.92 -5.01 6.53
C GLY A 102 11.35 -4.20 7.70
N LYS A 103 10.29 -4.66 8.38
CA LYS A 103 9.64 -3.91 9.48
C LYS A 103 9.95 -4.42 10.89
N GLY A 104 10.89 -5.35 11.00
CA GLY A 104 11.34 -5.99 12.23
C GLY A 104 10.65 -7.33 12.50
N ASP A 105 11.31 -8.13 13.32
CA ASP A 105 11.01 -9.55 13.58
C ASP A 105 9.58 -9.79 14.08
N ALA A 106 9.13 -9.02 15.07
CA ALA A 106 7.77 -9.13 15.62
C ALA A 106 6.65 -8.91 14.58
N LYS A 107 6.94 -8.16 13.52
CA LYS A 107 5.99 -7.92 12.43
C LYS A 107 6.00 -9.03 11.38
N LEU A 108 7.15 -9.70 11.19
CA LEU A 108 7.25 -10.91 10.38
C LEU A 108 6.48 -12.06 11.03
N ALA A 109 6.61 -12.24 12.35
CA ALA A 109 5.82 -13.22 13.10
C ALA A 109 4.31 -13.05 12.87
N ARG A 110 3.83 -11.80 12.95
CA ARG A 110 2.42 -11.47 12.69
C ARG A 110 1.97 -11.77 11.26
N ALA A 111 2.87 -11.64 10.28
CA ALA A 111 2.56 -12.00 8.89
C ALA A 111 2.39 -13.52 8.75
N ALA A 112 3.25 -14.31 9.40
CA ALA A 112 3.16 -15.76 9.46
C ALA A 112 1.83 -16.21 10.11
N GLU A 113 1.49 -15.62 11.27
CA GLU A 113 0.23 -15.89 11.97
C GLU A 113 -0.99 -15.54 11.10
N LEU A 114 -0.94 -14.44 10.36
CA LEU A 114 -2.00 -14.07 9.42
C LEU A 114 -2.14 -15.12 8.30
N LEU A 115 -1.02 -15.56 7.72
CA LEU A 115 -1.02 -16.58 6.67
C LEU A 115 -1.63 -17.89 7.18
N LEU A 116 -1.18 -18.38 8.34
CA LEU A 116 -1.73 -19.59 8.97
C LEU A 116 -3.23 -19.45 9.24
N ALA A 117 -3.67 -18.27 9.70
CA ALA A 117 -5.09 -18.01 9.93
C ALA A 117 -5.93 -17.96 8.64
N ILE A 118 -5.34 -17.51 7.52
CA ILE A 118 -6.00 -17.54 6.19
C ILE A 118 -6.10 -18.98 5.71
N VAL A 119 -5.00 -19.74 5.75
CA VAL A 119 -4.98 -21.12 5.25
C VAL A 119 -5.88 -22.05 6.07
N GLY A 120 -5.96 -21.82 7.39
CA GLY A 120 -6.88 -22.54 8.27
C GLY A 120 -8.37 -22.19 8.08
N ALA A 121 -8.71 -21.19 7.25
CA ALA A 121 -10.10 -20.83 7.00
C ALA A 121 -10.72 -21.70 5.88
N ASN A 122 -11.96 -22.14 6.07
CA ASN A 122 -12.66 -22.97 5.06
C ASN A 122 -12.73 -22.32 3.67
N ALA A 123 -12.82 -20.99 3.59
CA ALA A 123 -12.84 -20.27 2.32
C ALA A 123 -11.54 -20.44 1.52
N TYR A 124 -10.39 -20.62 2.19
CA TYR A 124 -9.12 -20.87 1.52
C TYR A 124 -9.10 -22.22 0.80
N GLY A 125 -9.63 -23.28 1.43
CA GLY A 125 -9.69 -24.60 0.80
C GLY A 125 -10.48 -24.60 -0.53
N MET A 126 -11.57 -23.83 -0.59
CA MET A 126 -12.33 -23.65 -1.83
C MET A 126 -11.60 -22.75 -2.84
N ALA A 127 -10.98 -21.67 -2.38
CA ALA A 127 -10.19 -20.79 -3.24
C ALA A 127 -9.01 -21.53 -3.87
N LYS A 128 -8.34 -22.40 -3.11
CA LYS A 128 -7.28 -23.29 -3.57
C LYS A 128 -7.75 -24.10 -4.79
N LEU A 129 -8.87 -24.81 -4.69
CA LEU A 129 -9.40 -25.61 -5.80
C LEU A 129 -9.70 -24.80 -7.08
N LEU A 130 -10.05 -23.52 -6.94
CA LEU A 130 -10.43 -22.64 -8.05
C LEU A 130 -9.27 -21.80 -8.61
N ALA A 131 -8.10 -21.81 -7.97
CA ALA A 131 -6.99 -20.97 -8.40
C ALA A 131 -6.39 -21.45 -9.72
N ALA A 132 -6.15 -20.51 -10.63
CA ALA A 132 -5.38 -20.72 -11.84
C ALA A 132 -3.89 -20.91 -11.51
N GLU A 133 -3.18 -21.69 -12.33
CA GLU A 133 -1.76 -22.08 -12.12
C GLU A 133 -0.81 -20.90 -11.89
N ASP A 134 -1.03 -19.78 -12.58
CA ASP A 134 -0.26 -18.54 -12.41
C ASP A 134 -0.44 -17.93 -11.01
N VAL A 135 -1.67 -17.88 -10.52
CA VAL A 135 -1.99 -17.43 -9.15
C VAL A 135 -1.34 -18.36 -8.13
N ARG A 136 -1.32 -19.68 -8.38
CA ARG A 136 -0.66 -20.66 -7.49
C ARG A 136 0.83 -20.35 -7.36
N ALA A 137 1.52 -20.20 -8.49
CA ALA A 137 2.95 -19.93 -8.53
C ALA A 137 3.29 -18.59 -7.85
N GLU A 138 2.48 -17.54 -8.05
CA GLU A 138 2.69 -16.24 -7.40
C GLU A 138 2.51 -16.32 -5.88
N THR A 139 1.49 -17.06 -5.43
CA THR A 139 1.22 -17.27 -4.01
C THR A 139 2.31 -18.11 -3.35
N GLU A 140 2.76 -19.20 -3.98
CA GLU A 140 3.90 -19.99 -3.51
C GLU A 140 5.16 -19.15 -3.37
N ALA A 141 5.50 -18.34 -4.38
CA ALA A 141 6.64 -17.43 -4.32
C ALA A 141 6.54 -16.42 -3.18
N SER A 142 5.34 -15.89 -2.93
CA SER A 142 5.08 -14.96 -1.83
C SER A 142 5.23 -15.61 -0.45
N VAL A 143 4.78 -16.86 -0.30
CA VAL A 143 4.94 -17.62 0.94
C VAL A 143 6.39 -18.04 1.16
N ALA A 144 7.10 -18.47 0.10
CA ALA A 144 8.52 -18.80 0.18
C ALA A 144 9.36 -17.60 0.62
N ALA A 145 9.10 -16.41 0.05
CA ALA A 145 9.78 -15.17 0.46
C ALA A 145 9.53 -14.81 1.93
N LEU A 146 8.32 -15.11 2.44
CA LEU A 146 8.00 -14.89 3.85
C LEU A 146 8.72 -15.91 4.76
N ALA A 147 8.77 -17.17 4.36
CA ALA A 147 9.45 -18.23 5.08
C ALA A 147 10.97 -17.97 5.17
N GLU A 148 11.60 -17.58 4.07
CA GLU A 148 13.02 -17.19 4.02
C GLU A 148 13.30 -15.99 4.96
N ALA A 149 12.44 -14.98 4.93
CA ALA A 149 12.57 -13.83 5.82
C ALA A 149 12.39 -14.18 7.30
N LEU A 150 11.56 -15.18 7.62
CA LEU A 150 11.39 -15.68 8.98
C LEU A 150 12.58 -16.52 9.45
N ASP A 151 13.13 -17.36 8.57
CA ASP A 151 14.33 -18.14 8.87
C ASP A 151 15.55 -17.23 9.13
N ALA A 152 15.66 -16.13 8.38
CA ALA A 152 16.67 -15.11 8.60
C ALA A 152 16.46 -14.29 9.89
N ALA A 153 15.22 -14.17 10.37
CA ALA A 153 14.86 -13.42 11.57
C ALA A 153 15.05 -14.33 12.81
N ALA A 154 16.28 -14.42 13.32
CA ALA A 154 16.66 -15.29 14.44
C ALA A 154 16.05 -14.88 15.80
N PHE A 155 14.74 -14.97 15.98
CA PHE A 155 14.02 -14.70 17.24
C PHE A 155 13.32 -15.95 17.81
N ASP A 156 13.08 -15.98 19.13
CA ASP A 156 12.37 -17.08 19.79
C ASP A 156 10.97 -17.27 19.19
N GLY A 157 10.75 -18.43 18.55
CA GLY A 157 9.49 -18.78 17.87
C GLY A 157 9.50 -18.61 16.34
N SER A 158 10.51 -17.95 15.77
CA SER A 158 10.69 -17.82 14.30
C SER A 158 10.85 -19.17 13.63
N VAL A 159 11.67 -20.06 14.19
CA VAL A 159 11.96 -21.40 13.65
C VAL A 159 10.71 -22.27 13.61
N ALA A 160 9.87 -22.20 14.65
CA ALA A 160 8.62 -22.97 14.71
C ALA A 160 7.61 -22.47 13.67
N LEU A 161 7.48 -21.14 13.52
CA LEU A 161 6.64 -20.55 12.49
C LEU A 161 7.17 -20.83 11.07
N ALA A 162 8.47 -20.71 10.86
CA ALA A 162 9.12 -21.03 9.59
C ALA A 162 8.91 -22.51 9.22
N ALA A 163 9.05 -23.43 10.18
CA ALA A 163 8.75 -24.84 9.98
C ALA A 163 7.27 -25.08 9.63
N GLN A 164 6.34 -24.41 10.31
CA GLN A 164 4.91 -24.47 9.97
C GLN A 164 4.60 -23.90 8.57
N LEU A 165 5.32 -22.86 8.14
CA LEU A 165 5.19 -22.30 6.80
C LEU A 165 5.85 -23.19 5.73
N ALA A 166 6.93 -23.90 6.07
CA ALA A 166 7.58 -24.84 5.16
C ALA A 166 6.76 -26.13 4.98
N ASP A 167 6.07 -26.57 6.04
CA ASP A 167 5.17 -27.72 6.02
C ASP A 167 3.78 -27.40 5.44
N LEU A 168 3.50 -26.11 5.21
CA LEU A 168 2.29 -25.66 4.55
C LEU A 168 2.28 -26.13 3.10
N GLN A 169 1.67 -27.29 2.86
CA GLN A 169 1.35 -27.77 1.52
C GLN A 169 0.22 -26.91 0.92
N LEU A 170 0.62 -25.77 0.33
CA LEU A 170 -0.31 -24.89 -0.36
C LEU A 170 -1.01 -25.61 -1.50
N TRP A 171 -0.44 -26.73 -2.00
CA TRP A 171 -0.94 -27.57 -3.10
C TRP A 171 -0.79 -29.05 -2.79
#